data_AF-A0A6L3EPE6-F1
#
_entry.id   AF-A0A6L3EPE6-F1
#
_cell.length_a   1.000
_cell.length_b   1.000
_cell.length_c   1.000
_cell.angle_alpha   90.00
_cell.angle_beta   90.00
_cell.angle_gamma   90.00
#
_symmetry.space_group_name_H-M   'P 1'
#
loop_
_entity.id
_entity.type
_entity.pdbx_description
1 polymer ?
#
loop_
_entity_poly.entity_id
_entity_poly.type
_entity_poly.pdbx_seq_one_letter_code
_entity_poly.pdbx_strand_id
1 'polypeptide(L)'
;MKHPPALSRVLSLTLLLAGALVIMLPFIWLILVSLKPANEIFSPEISFLPTRIEWTNYVRAFVEVDLDRFLLNGLIVVSGILFFQILFAVPCAYALSQRRFPGRQLVFGMILGALLVPFHVAAIPIFLGL
;
A
#
# COMPACT_ATOMS: atom_id res chain seq x y z
N MET A 1 -0.29 -24.79 -29.37
CA MET A 1 -0.77 -23.50 -28.82
C MET A 1 -2.06 -23.12 -29.57
N LYS A 2 -3.23 -23.50 -29.05
CA LYS A 2 -4.52 -23.23 -29.70
C LYS A 2 -4.92 -21.79 -29.37
N HIS A 3 -4.91 -20.90 -30.35
CA HIS A 3 -5.45 -19.55 -30.16
C HIS A 3 -6.92 -19.68 -29.73
N PRO A 4 -7.33 -19.09 -28.59
CA PRO A 4 -8.75 -19.05 -28.25
C PRO A 4 -9.49 -18.34 -29.39
N PRO A 5 -10.73 -18.75 -29.71
CA PRO A 5 -11.51 -18.10 -30.77
C PRO A 5 -11.55 -16.59 -30.50
N ALA A 6 -11.46 -15.77 -31.55
CA ALA A 6 -11.33 -14.32 -31.43
C ALA A 6 -12.35 -13.70 -30.45
N LEU A 7 -13.55 -14.28 -30.38
CA LEU A 7 -14.62 -13.93 -29.43
C LEU A 7 -14.23 -14.11 -27.95
N SER A 8 -13.58 -15.22 -27.58
CA SER A 8 -13.13 -15.48 -26.21
C SER A 8 -12.04 -14.49 -25.77
N ARG A 9 -11.16 -14.10 -26.70
CA ARG A 9 -10.13 -13.09 -26.44
C ARG A 9 -10.73 -11.70 -26.25
N VAL A 10 -11.68 -11.32 -27.10
CA VAL A 10 -12.41 -10.04 -26.98
C VAL A 10 -13.16 -9.99 -25.65
N LEU A 11 -13.89 -11.05 -25.29
CA LEU A 11 -14.63 -11.12 -24.03
C LEU A 11 -13.71 -11.05 -22.80
N SER A 12 -12.57 -11.73 -22.85
CA SER A 12 -11.59 -11.68 -21.76
C SER A 12 -10.99 -10.28 -21.61
N LEU A 13 -10.67 -9.61 -22.73
CA LEU A 13 -10.13 -8.26 -22.73
C LEU A 13 -11.14 -7.23 -22.23
N THR A 14 -12.41 -7.31 -22.66
CA THR A 14 -13.45 -6.41 -22.15
C THR A 14 -13.70 -6.61 -20.67
N LEU A 15 -13.70 -7.85 -20.17
CA LEU A 15 -13.84 -8.13 -18.74
C LEU A 15 -12.65 -7.59 -17.93
N LEU A 16 -11.42 -7.77 -18.42
CA LEU A 16 -10.21 -7.24 -17.79
C LEU A 16 -10.21 -5.70 -17.78
N LEU A 17 -10.62 -5.06 -18.87
CA LEU A 17 -10.72 -3.60 -18.95
C LEU A 17 -11.81 -3.05 -18.02
N ALA A 18 -12.96 -3.71 -17.96
CA ALA A 18 -14.04 -3.33 -17.04
C ALA A 18 -13.60 -3.48 -15.59
N GLY A 19 -12.96 -4.59 -15.23
CA GLY A 19 -12.41 -4.81 -13.89
C GLY A 19 -11.33 -3.79 -13.53
N ALA A 20 -10.42 -3.48 -14.45
CA ALA A 20 -9.40 -2.46 -14.25
C ALA A 20 -10.03 -1.08 -13.99
N LEU A 21 -11.08 -0.71 -14.73
CA LEU A 21 -11.76 0.57 -14.55
C LEU A 21 -12.42 0.68 -13.16
N VAL A 22 -13.07 -0.40 -12.70
CA VAL A 22 -13.68 -0.46 -11.36
C VAL A 22 -12.62 -0.31 -10.27
N ILE A 23 -11.46 -0.97 -10.41
CA ILE A 23 -10.35 -0.87 -9.46
C ILE A 23 -9.70 0.53 -9.49
N MET A 24 -9.66 1.19 -10.65
CA MET A 24 -9.11 2.54 -10.81
C MET A 24 -10.04 3.65 -10.29
N LEU A 25 -11.33 3.39 -10.19
CA LEU A 25 -12.34 4.37 -9.75
C LEU A 25 -11.98 5.09 -8.43
N PRO A 26 -11.58 4.42 -7.33
CA PRO A 26 -11.16 5.12 -6.11
C PRO A 26 -9.91 5.98 -6.30
N PHE A 27 -8.98 5.61 -7.19
CA PHE A 27 -7.78 6.40 -7.47
C PHE A 27 -8.11 7.65 -8.28
N ILE A 28 -9.01 7.52 -9.27
CA ILE A 28 -9.52 8.67 -10.02
C ILE A 28 -10.21 9.63 -9.06
N TRP A 29 -11.04 9.09 -8.16
CA TRP A 29 -11.72 9.90 -7.15
C TRP A 29 -10.74 10.59 -6.19
N LEU A 30 -9.68 9.91 -5.76
CA LEU A 30 -8.62 10.48 -4.93
C LEU A 30 -7.97 11.71 -5.59
N ILE A 31 -7.66 11.63 -6.89
CA ILE A 31 -7.10 12.75 -7.65
C ILE A 31 -8.10 13.91 -7.71
N LEU A 32 -9.37 13.62 -8.01
CA LEU A 32 -10.42 14.63 -8.08
C LEU A 32 -10.62 15.34 -6.73
N VAL A 33 -10.61 14.59 -5.62
CA VAL A 33 -10.72 15.15 -4.26
C VAL A 33 -9.51 16.00 -3.91
N SER A 34 -8.29 15.61 -4.31
CA SER A 34 -7.09 16.42 -4.05
C SER A 34 -7.13 17.80 -4.73
N LEU A 35 -7.93 17.93 -5.80
CA LEU A 35 -8.15 19.17 -6.54
C LEU A 35 -9.39 19.96 -6.09
N LYS A 36 -10.21 19.42 -5.18
CA LYS A 36 -11.41 20.09 -4.67
C LYS A 36 -11.05 21.17 -3.66
N PRO A 37 -11.80 22.27 -3.60
CA PRO A 37 -11.63 23.25 -2.53
C PRO A 37 -12.14 22.69 -1.19
N ALA A 38 -11.51 23.11 -0.09
CA ALA A 38 -11.77 22.56 1.24
C ALA A 38 -13.25 22.66 1.69
N ASN A 39 -13.98 23.67 1.22
CA ASN A 39 -15.40 23.87 1.53
C ASN A 39 -16.33 22.85 0.85
N GLU A 40 -15.90 22.22 -0.25
CA GLU A 40 -16.66 21.16 -0.96
C GLU A 40 -16.40 19.78 -0.39
N ILE A 41 -15.38 19.60 0.46
CA ILE A 41 -15.07 18.31 1.08
C ILE A 41 -16.05 18.00 2.22
N PHE A 42 -16.51 19.04 2.92
CA PHE A 42 -17.42 18.93 4.07
C PHE A 42 -18.89 19.24 3.72
N SER A 43 -19.19 19.50 2.44
CA SER A 43 -20.58 19.72 2.02
C SER A 43 -21.36 18.40 1.98
N PRO A 44 -22.68 18.41 2.25
CA PRO A 44 -23.53 17.22 2.13
C PRO A 44 -23.72 16.74 0.68
N GLU A 45 -23.32 17.57 -0.30
CA GLU A 45 -23.48 17.27 -1.73
C GLU A 45 -22.31 16.41 -2.22
N ILE A 46 -22.58 15.14 -2.50
CA ILE A 46 -21.60 14.22 -3.08
C ILE A 46 -21.45 14.54 -4.58
N SER A 47 -20.59 15.52 -4.89
CA SER A 47 -20.18 15.80 -6.27
C SER A 47 -19.05 14.86 -6.68
N PHE A 48 -19.14 14.20 -7.85
CA PHE A 48 -18.03 13.37 -8.35
C PHE A 48 -16.90 14.22 -8.94
N LEU A 49 -17.26 15.33 -9.58
CA LEU A 49 -16.33 16.31 -10.14
C LEU A 49 -16.18 17.54 -9.23
N PRO A 50 -14.99 18.16 -9.18
CA PRO A 50 -14.78 19.42 -8.47
C PRO A 50 -15.56 20.55 -9.15
N THR A 51 -16.16 21.46 -8.38
CA THR A 51 -16.82 22.64 -8.96
C THR A 51 -15.77 23.64 -9.47
N ARG A 52 -14.64 23.75 -8.78
CA ARG A 52 -13.44 24.46 -9.24
C ARG A 52 -12.18 23.64 -8.99
N ILE A 53 -11.22 23.70 -9.90
CA ILE A 53 -9.93 23.04 -9.76
C ILE A 53 -8.99 23.94 -8.94
N GLU A 54 -8.59 23.49 -7.74
CA GLU A 54 -7.67 24.20 -6.86
C GLU A 54 -6.28 23.58 -6.81
N TRP A 55 -5.40 24.00 -7.72
CA TRP A 55 -3.98 23.62 -7.71
C TRP A 55 -3.23 24.12 -6.46
N THR A 56 -3.75 25.15 -5.80
CA THR A 56 -3.20 25.70 -4.56
C THR A 56 -3.16 24.69 -3.42
N ASN A 57 -3.99 23.64 -3.46
CA ASN A 57 -3.96 22.56 -2.48
C ASN A 57 -2.60 21.86 -2.42
N TYR A 58 -1.96 21.66 -3.58
CA TYR A 58 -0.61 21.06 -3.59
C TYR A 58 0.42 22.01 -2.99
N VAL A 59 0.36 23.30 -3.33
CA VAL A 59 1.28 24.30 -2.75
C VAL A 59 1.10 24.36 -1.23
N ARG A 60 -0.14 24.42 -0.74
CA ARG A 60 -0.43 24.39 0.70
C ARG A 60 0.06 23.09 1.35
N ALA A 61 -0.10 21.94 0.70
CA ALA A 61 0.41 20.68 1.24
C ALA A 61 1.93 20.70 1.44
N PHE A 62 2.69 21.29 0.51
CA PHE A 62 4.14 21.40 0.67
C PHE A 62 4.59 22.50 1.63
N VAL A 63 3.84 23.61 1.75
CA VAL A 63 4.25 24.78 2.56
C VAL A 63 3.68 24.78 3.98
N GLU A 64 2.42 24.38 4.15
CA GLU A 64 1.72 24.41 5.45
C GLU A 64 1.81 23.07 6.19
N VAL A 65 1.91 21.96 5.46
CA VAL A 65 1.91 20.60 6.01
C VAL A 65 3.30 19.95 5.94
N ASP A 66 4.32 20.61 5.38
CA ASP A 66 5.68 20.06 5.20
C ASP A 66 5.67 18.64 4.59
N LEU A 67 4.87 18.45 3.53
CA LEU A 67 4.67 17.15 2.90
C LEU A 67 5.99 16.52 2.44
N ASP A 68 6.97 17.32 2.04
CA ASP A 68 8.32 16.89 1.69
C ASP A 68 9.01 16.15 2.85
N ARG A 69 8.91 16.66 4.08
CA ARG A 69 9.45 16.01 5.28
C ARG A 69 8.75 14.70 5.57
N PHE A 70 7.43 14.64 5.42
CA PHE A 70 6.67 13.40 5.58
C PHE A 70 7.07 12.33 4.55
N LEU A 71 7.21 12.72 3.29
CA LEU A 71 7.66 11.83 2.22
C LEU A 71 9.09 11.33 2.44
N LEU A 72 10.00 12.22 2.86
CA LEU A 72 11.39 11.87 3.12
C LEU A 72 11.54 10.95 4.33
N ASN A 73 10.79 11.21 5.42
CA ASN A 73 10.75 10.31 6.57
C ASN A 73 10.22 8.93 6.18
N GLY A 74 9.12 8.89 5.42
CA GLY A 74 8.56 7.63 4.91
C GLY A 74 9.56 6.86 4.05
N LEU A 75 10.26 7.56 3.15
CA LEU A 75 11.28 6.97 2.31
C LEU A 75 12.43 6.39 3.14
N ILE A 76 12.99 7.15 4.08
CA ILE A 76 14.09 6.69 4.94
C ILE A 76 13.67 5.46 5.75
N VAL A 77 12.47 5.49 6.35
CA VAL A 77 11.96 4.38 7.17
C VAL A 77 11.75 3.13 6.31
N VAL A 78 11.06 3.25 5.17
CA VAL A 78 10.78 2.11 4.29
C VAL A 78 12.07 1.54 3.69
N SER A 79 12.99 2.39 3.24
CA SER A 79 14.28 1.95 2.72
C SER A 79 15.13 1.26 3.80
N GLY A 80 15.12 1.78 5.03
CA GLY A 80 15.80 1.15 6.17
C GLY A 80 15.22 -0.23 6.49
N ILE A 81 13.89 -0.34 6.59
CA ILE A 81 13.19 -1.61 6.81
C ILE A 81 13.54 -2.61 5.70
N LEU A 82 13.46 -2.20 4.44
CA LEU A 82 13.76 -3.06 3.30
C LEU A 82 15.22 -3.54 3.33
N PHE A 83 16.16 -2.63 3.59
CA PHE A 83 17.58 -2.95 3.68
C PHE A 83 17.85 -4.02 4.75
N PHE A 84 17.33 -3.83 5.96
CA PHE A 84 17.51 -4.79 7.05
C PHE A 84 16.76 -6.10 6.80
N GLN A 85 15.58 -6.07 6.17
CA GLN A 85 14.88 -7.28 5.75
C GLN A 85 15.72 -8.08 4.76
N ILE A 86 16.31 -7.46 3.75
CA ILE A 86 17.18 -8.16 2.81
C ILE A 86 18.42 -8.70 3.53
N LEU A 87 19.05 -7.88 4.37
CA LEU A 87 20.28 -8.24 5.06
C LEU A 87 20.10 -9.44 6.01
N PHE A 88 18.98 -9.53 6.72
CA PHE A 88 18.75 -10.57 7.72
C PHE A 88 17.79 -11.66 7.26
N ALA A 89 16.66 -11.32 6.65
CA ALA A 89 15.64 -12.31 6.30
C ALA A 89 16.11 -13.22 5.16
N VAL A 90 16.86 -12.71 4.17
CA VAL A 90 17.32 -13.52 3.03
C VAL A 90 18.31 -14.61 3.47
N PRO A 91 19.40 -14.29 4.22
CA PRO A 91 20.30 -15.34 4.72
C PRO A 91 19.62 -16.32 5.68
N CYS A 92 18.72 -15.84 6.56
CA CYS A 92 17.96 -16.69 7.46
C CYS A 92 17.05 -17.66 6.69
N ALA A 93 16.30 -17.18 5.69
CA ALA A 93 15.46 -18.01 4.84
C ALA A 93 16.29 -19.02 4.04
N TYR A 94 17.47 -18.62 3.54
CA TYR A 94 18.40 -19.51 2.85
C TYR A 94 18.93 -20.61 3.77
N ALA A 95 19.38 -20.27 4.98
CA ALA A 95 19.88 -21.24 5.95
C ALA A 95 18.77 -22.22 6.38
N LEU A 96 17.55 -21.72 6.60
CA LEU A 96 16.41 -22.53 7.01
C LEU A 96 15.93 -23.49 5.91
N SER A 97 15.94 -23.05 4.65
CA SER A 97 15.53 -23.88 3.51
C SER A 97 16.59 -24.90 3.09
N GLN A 98 17.85 -24.49 2.99
CA GLN A 98 18.91 -25.31 2.38
C GLN A 98 19.76 -26.09 3.38
N ARG A 99 19.88 -25.64 4.64
CA ARG A 99 20.69 -26.34 5.65
C ARG A 99 19.80 -27.14 6.61
N ARG A 100 20.31 -28.31 7.02
CA ARG A 100 19.72 -29.14 8.07
C ARG A 100 20.57 -28.95 9.32
N PHE A 101 20.03 -28.29 10.33
CA PHE A 101 20.69 -28.03 11.61
C PHE A 101 19.75 -28.39 12.79
N PRO A 102 20.29 -28.78 13.95
CA PRO A 102 19.48 -29.07 15.13
C PRO A 102 18.74 -27.81 15.61
N GLY A 103 17.43 -27.91 15.86
CA GLY A 103 16.59 -26.77 16.26
C GLY A 103 15.84 -26.06 15.12
N ARG A 104 16.02 -26.48 13.86
CA ARG A 104 15.38 -25.88 12.67
C ARG A 104 13.84 -25.80 12.77
N GLN A 105 13.20 -26.85 13.27
CA GLN A 105 11.74 -26.89 13.41
C GLN A 105 11.23 -25.91 14.47
N LEU A 106 11.99 -25.70 15.56
CA LEU A 106 11.65 -24.72 16.59
C LEU A 106 11.70 -23.31 16.01
N VAL A 107 12.78 -22.96 15.29
CA VAL A 107 12.93 -21.66 14.63
C VAL A 107 11.81 -21.43 13.61
N PHE A 108 11.50 -22.43 12.78
CA PHE A 108 10.39 -22.33 11.83
C PHE A 108 9.04 -22.15 12.53
N GLY A 109 8.78 -22.88 13.61
CA GLY A 109 7.58 -22.72 14.43
C GLY A 109 7.47 -21.33 15.07
N MET A 110 8.57 -20.76 15.56
CA MET A 110 8.59 -19.39 16.09
C MET A 110 8.28 -18.35 15.01
N ILE A 111 8.82 -18.51 13.80
CA ILE A 111 8.52 -17.60 12.67
C ILE A 111 7.04 -17.66 12.32
N LEU A 112 6.46 -18.86 12.21
CA LEU A 112 5.03 -19.02 11.96
C LEU A 112 4.18 -18.43 13.10
N GLY A 113 4.58 -18.65 14.36
CA GLY A 113 3.94 -18.06 15.52
C GLY A 113 3.95 -16.53 15.47
N ALA A 114 5.08 -15.92 15.14
CA ALA A 114 5.21 -14.48 15.00
C ALA A 114 4.34 -13.91 13.86
N LEU A 115 4.17 -14.65 12.75
CA LEU A 115 3.29 -14.26 11.64
C LEU A 115 1.80 -14.36 11.97
N LEU A 116 1.42 -15.22 12.91
CA LEU A 116 0.03 -15.36 13.37
C LEU A 116 -0.39 -14.24 14.33
N VAL A 117 0.57 -13.61 15.01
CA VAL A 117 0.29 -12.46 15.88
C VAL A 117 -0.03 -11.24 15.01
N PRO A 118 -1.21 -10.64 15.13
CA PRO A 118 -1.55 -9.46 14.34
C PRO A 118 -0.69 -8.28 14.79
N PHE A 119 -0.01 -7.63 13.85
CA PHE A 119 0.83 -6.45 14.15
C PHE A 119 0.06 -5.35 14.91
N HIS A 120 -1.25 -5.21 14.61
CA HIS A 120 -2.13 -4.22 15.24
C HIS A 120 -2.25 -4.39 16.77
N VAL A 121 -2.08 -5.61 17.29
CA VAL A 121 -2.14 -5.86 18.75
C VAL A 121 -0.92 -5.24 19.45
N ALA A 122 0.24 -5.23 18.79
CA ALA A 122 1.45 -4.59 19.31
C ALA A 122 1.43 -3.06 19.20
N ALA A 123 0.55 -2.49 18.37
CA ALA A 123 0.42 -1.03 18.24
C ALA A 123 -0.30 -0.39 19.44
N ILE A 124 -1.18 -1.12 20.13
CA ILE A 124 -1.97 -0.60 21.26
C ILE A 124 -1.07 -0.15 22.43
N PRO A 125 -0.12 -0.96 22.93
CA PRO A 125 0.79 -0.52 24.00
C PRO A 125 1.64 0.69 23.61
N ILE A 126 2.16 0.70 22.37
CA ILE A 126 2.99 1.80 21.85
C ILE A 126 2.20 3.10 21.81
N PHE A 127 0.92 3.04 21.41
CA PHE A 127 0.05 4.21 21.37
C PHE A 127 -0.32 4.71 22.78
N LEU A 128 -0.46 3.80 23.75
CA LEU A 128 -0.73 4.14 25.16
C LEU A 128 0.52 4.57 25.94
N GLY A 129 1.72 4.49 25.36
CA GLY A 129 2.97 4.92 25.97
C GLY A 129 3.54 3.97 27.01
N LEU A 130 3.24 2.66 26.92
CA LEU A 130 3.82 1.60 27.76
C LEU A 130 5.11 1.03 27.16
#